data_AF-A0A2E1IKN2-F1
#
_entry.id   AF-A0A2E1IKN2-F1
#
_cell.length_a   1.000
_cell.length_b   1.000
_cell.length_c   1.000
_cell.angle_alpha   90.00
_cell.angle_beta   90.00
_cell.angle_gamma   90.00
#
_symmetry.space_group_name_H-M   'P 1'
#
loop_
_entity.id
_entity.type
_entity.pdbx_description
1 polymer ?
#
loop_
_entity_poly.entity_id
_entity_poly.type
_entity_poly.pdbx_seq_one_letter_code
_entity_poly.pdbx_strand_id
1 'polypeptide(L)'
;MLLDTSLSSEECRLRNDRQSYLHIVRQLVKAQFVLQDRELTIRLWQEVAERHMDLGRIVNLLYGCNFHDVESMLVADEKYLALLVPDEAARS
;
A
#
# COMPACT_ATOMS: atom_id res chain seq x y z
N MET A 1 7.32 -10.93 -32.51
CA MET A 1 7.43 -11.35 -31.09
C MET A 1 7.80 -10.09 -30.29
N LEU A 2 6.81 -9.28 -29.88
CA LEU A 2 7.01 -7.95 -29.25
C LEU A 2 6.05 -7.71 -28.06
N LEU A 3 5.54 -8.78 -27.43
CA LEU A 3 4.59 -8.69 -26.31
C LEU A 3 5.27 -8.79 -24.93
N ASP A 4 6.54 -9.13 -24.88
CA ASP A 4 7.26 -9.45 -23.63
C ASP A 4 7.70 -8.18 -22.86
N THR A 5 7.95 -7.08 -23.59
CA THR A 5 8.49 -5.85 -23.00
C THR A 5 7.44 -4.99 -22.30
N SER A 6 6.17 -5.04 -22.77
CA SER A 6 5.08 -4.26 -22.16
C SER A 6 4.55 -4.90 -20.87
N LEU A 7 4.41 -6.23 -20.84
CA LEU A 7 4.02 -6.97 -19.64
C LEU A 7 5.04 -6.77 -18.51
N SER A 8 6.33 -6.89 -18.84
CA SER A 8 7.43 -6.65 -17.89
C SER A 8 7.42 -5.22 -17.33
N SER A 9 7.07 -4.23 -18.15
CA SER A 9 6.98 -2.83 -17.71
C SER A 9 5.81 -2.60 -16.75
N GLU A 10 4.63 -3.16 -17.05
CA GLU A 10 3.44 -3.04 -16.20
C GLU A 10 3.61 -3.72 -14.85
N GLU A 11 4.15 -4.94 -14.83
CA GLU A 11 4.49 -5.65 -13.59
C GLU A 11 5.52 -4.87 -12.76
N CYS A 12 6.50 -4.25 -13.42
CA CYS A 12 7.50 -3.41 -12.74
C CYS A 12 6.85 -2.17 -12.10
N ARG A 13 5.92 -1.50 -12.80
CA ARG A 13 5.16 -0.36 -12.26
C ARG A 13 4.30 -0.77 -11.07
N LEU A 14 3.55 -1.87 -11.19
CA LEU A 14 2.68 -2.36 -10.12
C LEU A 14 3.49 -2.78 -8.88
N ARG A 15 4.64 -3.43 -9.09
CA ARG A 15 5.56 -3.77 -8.00
C ARG A 15 6.12 -2.51 -7.34
N ASN A 16 6.51 -1.51 -8.12
CA ASN A 16 7.02 -0.24 -7.60
C ASN A 16 5.95 0.54 -6.81
N ASP A 17 4.71 0.56 -7.31
CA ASP A 17 3.57 1.15 -6.64
C ASP A 17 3.32 0.48 -5.29
N ARG A 18 3.14 -0.85 -5.28
CA ARG A 18 2.92 -1.62 -4.04
C ARG A 18 4.04 -1.40 -3.03
N GLN A 19 5.31 -1.44 -3.44
CA GLN A 19 6.43 -1.18 -2.55
C GLN A 19 6.40 0.23 -1.95
N SER A 20 5.92 1.22 -2.68
CA SER A 20 5.75 2.58 -2.16
C SER A 20 4.74 2.66 -1.01
N TYR A 21 3.59 1.98 -1.12
CA TYR A 21 2.60 1.89 -0.03
C TYR A 21 3.17 1.20 1.21
N LEU A 22 3.85 0.07 1.02
CA LEU A 22 4.46 -0.65 2.14
C LEU A 22 5.52 0.20 2.83
N HIS A 23 6.35 0.90 2.05
CA HIS A 23 7.42 1.74 2.59
C HIS A 23 6.87 2.87 3.46
N ILE A 24 5.93 3.67 2.93
CA ILE A 24 5.39 4.82 3.65
C ILE A 24 4.64 4.40 4.92
N VAL A 25 3.91 3.29 4.89
CA VAL A 25 3.21 2.73 6.06
C VAL A 25 4.22 2.32 7.14
N ARG A 26 5.34 1.67 6.78
CA ARG A 26 6.37 1.33 7.77
C ARG A 26 7.00 2.56 8.41
N GLN A 27 7.19 3.64 7.64
CA GLN A 27 7.65 4.92 8.20
C GLN A 27 6.62 5.50 9.17
N LEU A 28 5.35 5.53 8.79
CA LEU A 28 4.25 6.01 9.63
C LEU A 28 4.14 5.22 10.93
N VAL A 29 4.20 3.89 10.86
CA VAL A 29 4.17 3.01 12.03
C VAL A 29 5.32 3.32 12.99
N LYS A 30 6.53 3.47 12.45
CA LYS A 30 7.70 3.82 13.25
C LYS A 30 7.56 5.20 13.89
N ALA A 31 7.15 6.20 13.12
CA ALA A 31 6.98 7.58 13.60
C ALA A 31 5.89 7.66 14.69
N GLN A 32 4.72 7.07 14.45
CA GLN A 32 3.54 7.20 15.31
C GLN A 32 3.60 6.30 16.54
N PHE A 33 3.92 5.01 16.37
CA PHE A 33 3.78 4.02 17.46
C PHE A 33 5.07 3.75 18.21
N VAL A 34 6.23 3.87 17.55
CA VAL A 34 7.52 3.58 18.19
C VAL A 34 8.16 4.85 18.74
N LEU A 35 8.26 5.90 17.92
CA LEU A 35 8.96 7.14 18.28
C LEU A 35 8.04 8.18 18.93
N GLN A 36 6.72 8.09 18.69
CA GLN A 36 5.76 9.14 19.04
C GLN A 36 6.15 10.52 18.47
N ASP A 37 6.81 10.51 17.31
CA ASP A 37 7.27 11.71 16.62
C ASP A 37 6.13 12.31 15.81
N ARG A 38 5.45 13.28 16.43
CA ARG A 38 4.29 13.95 15.84
C ARG A 38 4.66 14.75 14.58
N GLU A 39 5.82 15.39 14.56
CA GLU A 39 6.23 16.21 13.42
C GLU A 39 6.53 15.34 12.20
N LEU A 40 7.28 14.25 12.40
CA LEU A 40 7.53 13.27 11.35
C LEU A 40 6.23 12.62 10.87
N THR A 41 5.32 12.27 11.79
CA THR A 41 4.02 11.69 11.42
C THR A 41 3.23 12.65 10.52
N ILE A 42 3.18 13.94 10.85
CA ILE A 42 2.50 14.96 10.02
C ILE A 42 3.17 15.07 8.64
N ARG A 43 4.51 15.13 8.57
CA ARG A 43 5.24 15.22 7.30
C ARG A 43 4.99 14.01 6.40
N LEU A 44 4.94 12.80 6.97
CA LEU A 44 4.65 11.59 6.20
C LEU A 44 3.21 11.59 5.66
N TRP A 45 2.24 12.08 6.41
CA TRP A 45 0.86 12.24 5.91
C TRP A 45 0.74 13.32 4.83
N GLN A 46 1.55 14.39 4.91
CA GLN A 46 1.65 15.37 3.82
C GLN A 46 2.23 14.72 2.56
N GLU A 47 3.28 13.90 2.68
CA GLU A 47 3.84 13.15 1.55
C GLU A 47 2.79 12.22 0.90
N VAL A 48 2.00 11.50 1.71
CA VAL A 48 0.89 10.65 1.21
C VAL A 48 -0.09 11.48 0.35
N ALA A 49 -0.43 12.69 0.81
CA ALA A 49 -1.33 13.59 0.09
C ALA A 49 -0.70 14.17 -1.19
N GLU A 50 0.54 14.63 -1.12
CA GLU A 50 1.30 15.19 -2.24
C GLU A 50 1.50 14.17 -3.36
N ARG A 51 1.66 12.89 -3.00
CA ARG A 51 1.82 11.78 -3.95
C ARG A 51 0.49 11.19 -4.44
N HIS A 52 -0.64 11.76 -4.02
CA HIS A 52 -1.98 11.26 -4.35
C HIS A 52 -2.17 9.77 -4.07
N MET A 53 -1.59 9.26 -2.97
CA MET A 53 -1.71 7.85 -2.60
C MET A 53 -3.13 7.56 -2.06
N ASP A 54 -3.60 6.32 -2.26
CA ASP A 54 -4.89 5.86 -1.74
C ASP A 54 -4.88 5.82 -0.20
N LEU A 55 -5.57 6.80 0.40
CA LEU A 55 -5.76 6.92 1.84
C LEU A 55 -6.40 5.67 2.46
N GLY A 56 -7.38 5.04 1.79
CA GLY A 56 -8.04 3.84 2.27
C GLY A 56 -7.07 2.66 2.37
N ARG A 57 -6.23 2.49 1.35
CA ARG A 57 -5.17 1.47 1.32
C ARG A 57 -4.13 1.71 2.42
N ILE A 58 -3.69 2.97 2.61
CA ILE A 58 -2.75 3.34 3.68
C ILE A 58 -3.34 3.06 5.06
N VAL A 59 -4.57 3.48 5.33
CA VAL A 59 -5.26 3.26 6.61
C VAL A 59 -5.47 1.77 6.87
N ASN A 60 -5.85 0.99 5.85
CA ASN A 60 -5.96 -0.46 5.95
C ASN A 60 -4.63 -1.11 6.33
N LEU A 61 -3.52 -0.71 5.71
CA LEU A 61 -2.20 -1.24 6.06
C LEU A 61 -1.72 -0.75 7.44
N LEU A 62 -2.12 0.44 7.86
CA LEU A 62 -1.73 0.99 9.17
C LEU A 62 -2.41 0.24 10.33
N TYR A 63 -3.71 -0.05 10.21
CA TYR A 63 -4.54 -0.55 11.31
C TYR A 63 -5.11 -1.96 11.10
N GLY A 64 -5.15 -2.45 9.86
CA GLY A 64 -5.62 -3.80 9.52
C GLY A 64 -4.51 -4.86 9.51
N CYS A 65 -3.25 -4.45 9.65
CA CYS A 65 -2.12 -5.35 9.84
C CYS A 65 -1.86 -5.60 11.33
N ASN A 66 -1.78 -6.88 11.72
CA ASN A 66 -1.32 -7.28 13.05
C ASN A 66 0.18 -6.99 13.24
N PHE A 67 0.96 -7.10 12.17
CA PHE A 67 2.40 -6.84 12.14
C PHE A 67 2.78 -6.11 10.85
N HIS A 68 3.75 -5.19 10.92
CA HIS A 68 4.25 -4.41 9.78
C HIS A 68 5.59 -4.95 9.23
N ASP A 69 5.73 -6.28 9.24
CA ASP A 69 6.72 -6.98 8.42
C ASP A 69 6.24 -7.11 6.97
N VAL A 70 7.17 -7.42 6.06
CA VAL A 70 6.87 -7.41 4.62
C VAL A 70 5.78 -8.41 4.24
N GLU A 71 5.79 -9.60 4.81
CA GLU A 71 4.85 -10.67 4.44
C GLU A 71 3.44 -10.35 4.92
N SER A 72 3.30 -9.97 6.19
CA SER A 72 2.01 -9.59 6.79
C SER A 72 1.35 -8.43 6.04
N MET A 73 2.13 -7.44 5.65
CA MET A 73 1.60 -6.28 4.92
C MET A 73 1.22 -6.62 3.48
N LEU A 74 1.96 -7.50 2.80
CA LEU A 74 1.59 -7.97 1.47
C LEU A 74 0.25 -8.71 1.49
N VAL A 75 0.05 -9.60 2.46
CA VAL A 75 -1.21 -10.35 2.61
C VAL A 75 -2.39 -9.42 2.90
N ALA A 76 -2.21 -8.42 3.76
CA ALA A 76 -3.26 -7.44 4.05
C ALA A 76 -3.57 -6.53 2.85
N ASP A 77 -2.54 -6.15 2.08
CA ASP A 77 -2.68 -5.38 0.84
C ASP A 77 -3.50 -6.14 -0.20
N GLU A 78 -3.16 -7.42 -0.42
CA GLU A 78 -3.85 -8.27 -1.38
C GLU A 78 -5.31 -8.50 -1.00
N LYS A 79 -5.60 -8.72 0.28
CA LYS A 79 -6.98 -8.82 0.77
C LYS A 79 -7.77 -7.54 0.54
N TYR A 80 -7.18 -6.39 0.81
CA TYR A 80 -7.83 -5.10 0.57
C TYR A 80 -8.13 -4.88 -0.91
N LEU A 81 -7.16 -5.14 -1.78
CA LEU A 81 -7.34 -5.00 -3.23
C LEU A 81 -8.40 -5.97 -3.77
N ALA A 82 -8.50 -7.19 -3.23
CA ALA A 82 -9.53 -8.15 -3.60
C ALA A 82 -10.95 -7.67 -3.24
N LEU A 83 -11.12 -6.87 -2.18
CA LEU A 83 -12.41 -6.27 -1.82
C LEU A 83 -12.85 -5.16 -2.79
N LEU A 84 -11.90 -4.55 -3.49
CA LEU A 84 -12.15 -3.48 -4.46
C LEU A 84 -12.48 -4.00 -5.86
N VAL A 85 -12.27 -5.29 -6.13
CA VAL A 85 -12.70 -5.92 -7.39
C VAL A 85 -14.20 -6.18 -7.28
N PRO A 86 -15.06 -5.52 -8.09
CA PRO A 86 -16.48 -5.78 -8.06
C PRO A 86 -16.77 -7.23 -8.42
N ASP A 87 -17.64 -7.87 -7.65
CA ASP A 87 -18.10 -9.21 -7.91
C ASP A 87 -19.04 -9.21 -9.13
N GLU A 88 -18.46 -9.23 -10.34
CA GLU A 88 -19.21 -9.52 -11.57
C GLU A 88 -19.59 -11.01 -11.67
N ALA A 89 -19.05 -11.88 -10.80
CA ALA A 89 -19.29 -13.32 -10.82
C ALA A 89 -20.50 -13.77 -9.98
N ALA A 90 -20.95 -13.00 -8.98
CA ALA A 90 -22.12 -13.33 -8.15
C ALA A 90 -23.48 -12.99 -8.79
N ARG A 91 -23.52 -12.63 -10.09
CA ARG A 91 -24.75 -12.30 -10.82
C ARG A 91 -25.04 -13.18 -12.04
N SER A 92 -24.30 -14.28 -12.27
CA SER A 92 -24.65 -15.29 -13.30
C SER A 92 -25.25 -16.55 -12.70
#